data_AF-A0A1Y2P6T8-F1
#
_entry.id   AF-A0A1Y2P6T8-F1
#
_cell.length_a   1.000
_cell.length_b   1.000
_cell.length_c   1.000
_cell.angle_alpha   90.00
_cell.angle_beta   90.00
_cell.angle_gamma   90.00
#
_symmetry.space_group_name_H-M   'P 1'
#
loop_
_entity.id
_entity.type
_entity.pdbx_description
1 polymer ?
#
loop_
_entity_poly.entity_id
_entity_poly.type
_entity_poly.pdbx_seq_one_letter_code
_entity_poly.pdbx_strand_id
1 'polypeptide(L)' 'MLTQKDIVNISPKDKKFLISDSDNLFVLVYPSGKKSFVFDCKDPKTRKLKRITLGQFPQISIKEARDKKMR' A
#
# COMPACT_ATOMS: atom_id res chain seq x y z
N MET A 1 10.34 -6.07 0.39
CA MET A 1 10.13 -5.14 1.51
C MET A 1 10.72 -3.79 1.14
N LEU A 2 9.89 -2.77 1.06
CA LEU A 2 10.23 -1.39 0.70
C LEU A 2 10.74 -0.61 1.92
N THR A 3 11.62 0.34 1.67
CA THR A 3 12.03 1.35 2.65
C THR A 3 11.28 2.65 2.43
N GLN A 4 11.33 3.54 3.43
CA GLN A 4 10.77 4.88 3.29
C GLN A 4 11.45 5.67 2.15
N LYS A 5 12.76 5.49 1.93
CA LYS A 5 13.49 6.10 0.82
C LYS A 5 12.98 5.60 -0.53
N ASP A 6 12.76 4.29 -0.66
CA ASP A 6 12.19 3.73 -1.88
C ASP A 6 10.85 4.39 -2.20
N ILE A 7 9.98 4.54 -1.20
CA ILE A 7 8.65 5.13 -1.37
C ILE A 7 8.71 6.60 -1.80
N VAL A 8 9.64 7.37 -1.24
CA VAL A 8 9.87 8.78 -1.64
C VAL A 8 10.30 8.84 -3.11
N ASN A 9 11.19 7.94 -3.53
CA ASN A 9 11.79 7.94 -4.87
C ASN A 9 10.88 7.35 -5.97
N ILE A 10 9.68 6.88 -5.63
CA ILE A 10 8.73 6.41 -6.64
C ILE A 10 8.14 7.61 -7.39
N SER A 11 8.46 7.67 -8.69
CA SER A 11 7.85 8.60 -9.63
C SER A 11 6.42 8.17 -10.01
N PRO A 12 5.46 9.12 -10.09
CA PRO A 12 4.14 8.83 -10.64
C PRO A 12 4.21 8.46 -12.13
N LYS A 13 3.18 7.79 -12.61
CA LYS A 13 2.97 7.41 -14.02
C LYS A 13 1.59 7.88 -14.48
N ASP A 14 1.32 7.77 -15.78
CA ASP A 14 0.04 8.21 -16.37
C ASP A 14 -1.20 7.51 -15.76
N LYS A 15 -1.01 6.29 -15.25
CA LYS A 15 -2.06 5.50 -14.59
C LYS A 15 -1.63 5.10 -13.20
N LYS A 16 -2.61 4.95 -12.30
CA LYS A 16 -2.35 4.42 -10.95
C LYS A 16 -1.76 3.02 -11.03
N PHE A 17 -0.77 2.74 -10.19
CA PHE A 17 -0.09 1.44 -10.16
C PHE A 17 0.26 1.04 -8.73
N LEU A 18 0.51 -0.26 -8.54
CA LEU A 18 0.88 -0.83 -7.25
C LEU A 18 2.36 -1.18 -7.25
N ILE A 19 3.01 -0.96 -6.12
CA ILE A 19 4.32 -1.53 -5.83
C ILE A 19 4.17 -2.45 -4.62
N SER A 20 4.63 -3.68 -4.75
CA SER A 20 4.55 -4.70 -3.70
C SER A 20 5.56 -4.42 -2.58
N ASP A 21 5.11 -4.57 -1.34
CA ASP A 21 5.96 -4.56 -0.15
C ASP A 21 6.20 -5.99 0.40
N SER A 22 5.24 -6.51 1.16
CA SER A 22 5.29 -7.81 1.87
C SER A 22 3.88 -8.28 2.27
N ASP A 23 3.62 -9.60 2.24
CA ASP A 23 2.33 -10.28 2.47
C ASP A 23 1.11 -9.42 2.07
N ASN A 24 0.89 -9.26 0.77
CA ASN A 24 -0.24 -8.52 0.18
C ASN A 24 -0.35 -7.04 0.58
N LEU A 25 0.68 -6.44 1.17
CA LEU A 25 0.79 -4.99 1.35
C LEU A 25 1.40 -4.36 0.10
N PHE A 26 0.79 -3.27 -0.36
CA PHE A 26 1.20 -2.54 -1.55
C PHE A 26 1.20 -1.04 -1.29
N VAL A 27 1.99 -0.32 -2.07
CA VAL A 27 1.92 1.13 -2.22
C VAL A 27 1.18 1.43 -3.52
N LEU A 28 -0.03 1.98 -3.41
CA LEU A 28 -0.81 2.51 -4.52
C LEU A 28 -0.33 3.93 -4.83
N VAL A 29 0.25 4.10 -6.01
CA VAL A 29 0.79 5.37 -6.49
C VAL A 29 -0.18 5.93 -7.51
N TYR A 30 -0.66 7.15 -7.27
CA TYR A 30 -1.57 7.85 -8.17
C TYR A 30 -0.78 8.70 -9.18
N PRO A 31 -1.35 9.01 -10.36
CA PRO A 31 -0.74 9.94 -11.31
C PRO A 31 -0.45 11.32 -10.72
N SER A 32 -1.23 11.75 -9.72
CA SER A 32 -1.01 12.99 -8.97
C SER A 32 0.21 12.97 -8.05
N GLY A 33 0.95 11.86 -7.97
CA GLY A 33 2.07 11.70 -7.03
C GLY A 33 1.66 11.28 -5.62
N LYS A 34 0.36 11.27 -5.31
CA LYS A 34 -0.17 10.74 -4.04
C LYS A 34 0.15 9.26 -3.92
N LYS A 35 0.46 8.81 -2.70
CA LYS A 35 0.82 7.43 -2.40
C LYS A 35 -0.03 6.94 -1.23
N SER A 36 -0.63 5.76 -1.36
CA SER A 36 -1.47 5.15 -0.33
C SER A 36 -1.01 3.73 -0.04
N PHE A 37 -1.02 3.34 1.22
CA PHE A 37 -0.79 1.95 1.60
C PHE A 37 -2.10 1.18 1.49
N VAL A 38 -2.08 0.09 0.74
CA VAL A 38 -3.24 -0.77 0.53
C VAL A 38 -2.88 -2.22 0.81
N PHE A 39 -3.78 -2.96 1.42
CA PHE A 39 -3.61 -4.37 1.76
C PHE A 39 -4.73 -5.20 1.16
N ASP A 40 -4.38 -6.28 0.47
CA ASP A 40 -5.36 -7.22 -0.05
C ASP A 40 -5.58 -8.35 0.98
N CYS A 41 -6.72 -8.29 1.65
CA CYS A 41 -7.16 -9.29 2.62
C CYS A 41 -8.08 -10.29 1.95
N LYS A 42 -7.90 -11.58 2.25
CA LYS A 42 -8.83 -12.63 1.83
C LYS A 42 -9.92 -12.76 2.88
N ASP A 43 -11.16 -12.54 2.46
CA ASP A 43 -12.30 -12.74 3.33
C ASP A 43 -12.38 -14.22 3.75
N PRO A 44 -12.39 -14.55 5.06
CA PRO A 44 -12.35 -15.92 5.52
C PRO A 44 -13.63 -16.70 5.19
N LYS A 45 -14.77 -16.01 5.04
CA LYS A 45 -16.08 -16.61 4.74
C LYS A 45 -16.28 -16.79 3.25
N THR A 46 -16.02 -15.75 2.46
CA THR A 46 -16.32 -15.76 1.01
C THR A 46 -15.12 -16.15 0.13
N ARG A 47 -13.91 -16.22 0.71
CA ARG A 47 -12.62 -16.41 0.01
C ARG A 47 -12.28 -15.37 -1.04
N LYS A 48 -13.07 -14.29 -1.16
CA LYS A 48 -12.83 -13.18 -2.09
C LYS A 48 -11.70 -12.30 -1.57
N LEU A 49 -10.90 -11.76 -2.50
CA LEU A 49 -9.89 -10.75 -2.18
C LEU A 49 -10.57 -9.38 -2.06
N LYS A 50 -10.32 -8.68 -0.96
CA LYS A 50 -10.78 -7.31 -0.71
C LYS A 50 -9.58 -6.43 -0.43
N ARG A 51 -9.48 -5.33 -1.18
CA ARG A 51 -8.49 -4.29 -0.94
C ARG A 51 -8.95 -3.33 0.14
N ILE A 52 -8.10 -3.10 1.12
CA ILE A 52 -8.31 -2.17 2.23
C ILE A 52 -7.25 -1.08 2.13
N THR A 53 -7.65 0.19 2.28
CA THR A 53 -6.71 1.31 2.37
C THR A 53 -6.33 1.54 3.83
N LEU A 54 -5.04 1.49 4.15
CA LEU A 54 -4.53 1.62 5.52
C LEU A 54 -4.18 3.07 5.91
N GLY A 55 -3.88 3.89 4.89
CA GLY A 55 -3.57 5.31 5.03
C GLY A 55 -2.71 5.84 3.88
N GLN A 56 -2.38 7.13 3.93
CA GLN A 56 -1.61 7.81 2.89
C GLN A 56 -0.19 8.11 3.37
N PHE A 57 0.78 8.06 2.46
CA PHE A 57 2.13 8.58 2.72
C PHE A 57 2.15 10.10 2.46
N PRO A 58 2.82 10.92 3.28
CA PRO A 58 3.63 10.56 4.45
C PRO A 58 2.85 10.55 5.79
N GLN A 59 1.52 10.65 5.78
CA GLN A 59 0.71 10.69 7.01
C GLN A 59 0.88 9.44 7.89
N ILE A 60 1.10 8.28 7.27
CA ILE A 60 1.59 7.08 7.95
C ILE A 60 2.87 6.60 7.27
N SER A 61 3.76 5.97 8.04
CA SER A 61 4.95 5.31 7.54
C SER A 61 4.66 3.89 7.02
N ILE A 62 5.60 3.34 6.24
CA ILE A 62 5.51 1.93 5.79
C ILE A 62 5.54 0.96 6.98
N LYS A 63 6.21 1.33 8.08
CA LYS A 63 6.24 0.53 9.31
C LYS A 63 4.84 0.49 9.94
N GLU A 64 4.20 1.65 10.13
CA GLU A 64 2.84 1.72 10.66
C GLU A 64 1.83 1.01 9.75
N ALA A 65 2.01 1.06 8.43
CA ALA A 65 1.17 0.31 7.49
C ALA A 65 1.30 -1.21 7.68
N ARG A 66 2.51 -1.73 7.95
CA ARG A 66 2.72 -3.15 8.27
C ARG A 66 2.07 -3.53 9.60
N ASP A 67 2.16 -2.67 10.61
CA ASP A 67 1.54 -2.91 11.92
C ASP A 67 0.00 -2.91 11.81
N LYS A 68 -0.58 -2.00 11.01
CA LYS A 68 -2.03 -1.95 10.74
C LYS A 68 -2.56 -3.18 9.99
N LYS A 69 -1.73 -3.83 9.18
CA LYS A 69 -2.11 -5.05 8.43
C LYS A 69 -2.40 -6.23 9.36
N MET A 70 -1.73 -6.30 10.50
CA MET A 70 -1.81 -7.43 11.44
C MET A 70 -3.01 -7.34 12.39
N ARG A 71 -3.81 -6.27 12.31
CA ARG A 71 -5.01 -6.05 13.12
C ARG A 71 -6.27 -6.42 12.34
#